data_AF-A0A5J9TRZ8-F1
#
_entry.id   AF-A0A5J9TRZ8-F1
#
_cell.length_a   1.000
_cell.length_b   1.000
_cell.length_c   1.000
_cell.angle_alpha   90.00
_cell.angle_beta   90.00
_cell.angle_gamma   90.00
#
_symmetry.space_group_name_H-M   'P 1'
#
loop_
_entity.id
_entity.type
_entity.pdbx_description
1 polymer ?
#
loop_
_entity_poly.entity_id
_entity_poly.type
_entity_poly.pdbx_seq_one_letter_code
_entity_poly.pdbx_strand_id
1 'polypeptide(L)'
;GKRRIPIVPFEITGGTKAFRKLMRRRWGRASKIASALIGQHKIPVTPLPNPVSGDSYHIVRLFDKLKPGYCVDLLFRDTDGYLVAFRRLRLNNEGQWIGRIWFPYSDVKLPEELKVAVSLGFDSSHRNGSKTTPGNVNTMHHMFEILSRCEDRPRDRKTGVLLNDNDRAEVKEALLRAIVIFSESFRFQCIYLSMLERIVDGQEETEVDPATWKIIHNWGHASDLLLDLWKSELPLMHSPSPQWFQDIHVPRPRSEMKKLKTMEDLIGSQGEFKLLNASSETIISTKERLVLEKKLKKRSASPIQDPGFELNEAERALIGN
;
A
#
# COMPACT_ATOMS: atom_id res chain seq x y z
N GLY A 1 17.85 -15.78 12.63
CA GLY A 1 17.96 -14.30 12.66
C GLY A 1 16.59 -13.70 12.45
N LYS A 2 16.26 -12.58 13.11
CA LYS A 2 14.98 -11.90 12.90
C LYS A 2 14.89 -11.43 11.43
N ARG A 3 13.76 -11.70 10.76
CA ARG A 3 13.52 -11.25 9.39
C ARG A 3 13.44 -9.71 9.39
N ARG A 4 14.34 -9.04 8.68
CA ARG A 4 14.32 -7.58 8.55
C ARG A 4 13.25 -7.18 7.54
N ILE A 5 12.29 -6.37 7.97
CA ILE A 5 11.26 -5.81 7.07
C ILE A 5 11.91 -4.64 6.30
N PRO A 6 11.89 -4.65 4.96
CA PRO A 6 12.50 -3.60 4.15
C PRO A 6 11.77 -2.26 4.32
N ILE A 7 12.55 -1.19 4.40
CA ILE A 7 12.06 0.18 4.64
C ILE A 7 12.38 1.04 3.42
N VAL A 8 11.39 1.80 2.94
CA VAL A 8 11.59 2.88 1.97
C VAL A 8 11.28 4.23 2.64
N PRO A 9 12.23 5.18 2.67
CA PRO A 9 11.98 6.49 3.24
C PRO A 9 11.13 7.36 2.29
N PHE A 10 10.26 8.18 2.87
CA PHE A 10 9.46 9.19 2.18
C PHE A 10 9.49 10.50 2.96
N GLU A 11 10.08 11.54 2.35
CA GLU A 11 10.11 12.89 2.90
C GLU A 11 8.87 13.66 2.42
N ILE A 12 8.00 14.04 3.35
CA ILE A 12 6.71 14.71 3.07
C ILE A 12 6.91 16.01 2.29
N THR A 13 7.85 16.84 2.74
CA THR A 13 8.17 18.13 2.11
C THR A 13 8.89 18.01 0.77
N GLY A 14 9.28 16.80 0.35
CA GLY A 14 9.89 16.55 -0.95
C GLY A 14 8.89 16.57 -2.13
N GLY A 15 7.60 16.75 -1.86
CA GLY A 15 6.55 16.97 -2.85
C GLY A 15 6.48 15.87 -3.92
N THR A 16 6.19 16.24 -5.17
CA THR A 16 6.03 15.25 -6.25
C THR A 16 7.29 14.45 -6.54
N LYS A 17 8.48 15.02 -6.33
CA LYS A 17 9.75 14.31 -6.54
C LYS A 17 9.88 13.14 -5.57
N ALA A 18 9.60 13.36 -4.29
CA ALA A 18 9.58 12.31 -3.28
C ALA A 18 8.48 11.27 -3.57
N PHE A 19 7.28 11.72 -3.95
CA PHE A 19 6.16 10.83 -4.23
C PHE A 19 6.42 9.91 -5.43
N ARG A 20 6.89 10.46 -6.56
CA ARG A 20 7.28 9.67 -7.74
C ARG A 20 8.40 8.67 -7.40
N LYS A 21 9.38 9.09 -6.59
CA LYS A 21 10.50 8.23 -6.17
C LYS A 21 10.00 7.06 -5.31
N LEU A 22 9.11 7.32 -4.35
CA LEU A 22 8.48 6.29 -3.53
C LEU A 22 7.72 5.28 -4.40
N MET A 23 6.82 5.74 -5.26
CA MET A 23 6.00 4.88 -6.10
C MET A 23 6.83 4.02 -7.05
N ARG A 24 7.89 4.60 -7.65
CA ARG A 24 8.84 3.85 -8.49
C ARG A 24 9.54 2.73 -7.72
N ARG A 25 9.97 2.99 -6.48
CA ARG A 25 10.64 1.99 -5.64
C ARG A 25 9.70 0.87 -5.21
N ARG A 26 8.48 1.21 -4.82
CA ARG A 26 7.45 0.22 -4.49
C ARG A 26 7.12 -0.64 -5.71
N TRP A 27 7.01 -0.03 -6.89
CA TRP A 27 6.80 -0.77 -8.14
C TRP A 27 7.97 -1.70 -8.45
N GLY A 28 9.21 -1.21 -8.40
CA GLY A 28 10.40 -2.02 -8.62
C GLY A 28 10.53 -3.19 -7.64
N ARG A 29 10.15 -3.01 -6.38
CA ARG A 29 10.04 -4.11 -5.40
C ARG A 29 8.94 -5.09 -5.80
N ALA A 30 7.72 -4.60 -6.04
CA ALA A 30 6.58 -5.45 -6.40
C ALA A 30 6.89 -6.31 -7.62
N SER A 31 7.52 -5.77 -8.66
CA SER A 31 7.95 -6.54 -9.84
C SER A 31 8.97 -7.64 -9.51
N LYS A 32 9.83 -7.46 -8.49
CA LYS A 32 10.82 -8.47 -8.08
C LYS A 32 10.22 -9.59 -7.23
N ILE A 33 9.14 -9.31 -6.51
CA ILE A 33 8.47 -10.29 -5.64
C ILE A 33 7.15 -10.81 -6.22
N ALA A 34 6.76 -10.32 -7.40
CA ALA A 34 5.49 -10.65 -8.03
C ALA A 34 5.36 -12.15 -8.30
N SER A 35 4.12 -12.66 -8.18
CA SER A 35 3.80 -14.03 -8.59
C SER A 35 3.77 -14.18 -10.12
N ALA A 36 3.38 -13.12 -10.82
CA ALA A 36 3.39 -13.01 -12.27
C ALA A 36 3.56 -11.54 -12.71
N LEU A 37 3.96 -11.35 -13.98
CA LEU A 37 3.98 -10.04 -14.65
C LEU A 37 3.07 -10.13 -15.87
N ILE A 38 2.04 -9.29 -15.94
CA ILE A 38 1.02 -9.35 -17.00
C ILE A 38 1.29 -8.34 -18.11
N GLY A 39 1.09 -8.79 -19.35
CA GLY A 39 1.11 -7.95 -20.54
C GLY A 39 2.49 -7.41 -20.90
N GLN A 40 2.54 -6.64 -21.99
CA GLN A 40 3.79 -6.07 -22.50
C GLN A 40 4.43 -5.06 -21.52
N HIS A 41 3.61 -4.41 -20.70
CA HIS A 41 4.07 -3.45 -19.69
C HIS A 41 4.43 -4.08 -18.34
N LYS A 42 4.36 -5.42 -18.23
CA LYS A 42 4.81 -6.18 -17.05
C LYS A 42 4.17 -5.69 -15.76
N ILE A 43 2.84 -5.54 -15.75
CA ILE A 43 2.10 -5.14 -14.56
C ILE A 43 2.27 -6.23 -13.49
N PRO A 44 2.79 -5.90 -12.29
CA PRO A 44 3.01 -6.89 -11.26
C PRO A 44 1.70 -7.39 -10.66
N VAL A 45 1.65 -8.70 -10.43
CA VAL A 45 0.63 -9.36 -9.61
C VAL A 45 1.21 -9.63 -8.24
N THR A 46 0.47 -9.34 -7.17
CA THR A 46 0.99 -9.48 -5.80
C THR A 46 1.55 -10.90 -5.53
N PRO A 47 2.56 -11.03 -4.65
CA PRO A 47 3.02 -12.35 -4.21
C PRO A 47 1.89 -13.13 -3.54
N LEU A 48 1.98 -14.45 -3.61
CA LEU A 48 1.18 -15.33 -2.77
C LEU A 48 1.82 -15.48 -1.38
N PRO A 49 1.02 -15.70 -0.32
CA PRO A 49 1.57 -15.98 1.01
C PRO A 49 2.51 -17.17 1.00
N ASN A 50 3.64 -17.07 1.70
CA ASN A 50 4.55 -18.20 1.86
C ASN A 50 3.95 -19.17 2.90
N PRO A 51 3.80 -20.48 2.61
CA PRO A 51 3.16 -21.41 3.54
C PRO A 51 3.95 -21.66 4.82
N VAL A 52 5.25 -21.32 4.85
CA VAL A 52 6.13 -21.45 6.02
C VAL A 52 6.24 -20.13 6.76
N SER A 53 6.59 -19.05 6.06
CA SER A 53 6.89 -17.76 6.68
C SER A 53 5.73 -16.76 6.67
N GLY A 54 4.56 -17.15 6.17
CA GLY A 54 3.39 -16.29 6.02
C GLY A 54 3.55 -15.18 4.99
N ASP A 55 2.85 -14.08 5.23
CA ASP A 55 2.88 -12.89 4.39
C ASP A 55 4.27 -12.23 4.34
N SER A 56 4.52 -11.47 3.27
CA SER A 56 5.65 -10.55 3.18
C SER A 56 5.16 -9.12 3.43
N TYR A 57 6.07 -8.25 3.89
CA TYR A 57 5.74 -6.89 4.28
C TYR A 57 6.85 -5.93 3.85
N HIS A 58 6.50 -4.65 3.74
CA HIS A 58 7.44 -3.55 3.66
C HIS A 58 6.97 -2.34 4.46
N ILE A 59 7.87 -1.44 4.77
CA ILE A 59 7.60 -0.21 5.52
C ILE A 59 7.79 0.99 4.61
N VAL A 60 6.83 1.91 4.60
CA VAL A 60 7.05 3.29 4.16
C VAL A 60 7.31 4.13 5.40
N ARG A 61 8.52 4.65 5.55
CA ARG A 61 8.88 5.53 6.67
C ARG A 61 8.68 6.97 6.28
N LEU A 62 7.72 7.62 6.92
CA LEU A 62 7.43 9.04 6.74
C LEU A 62 8.38 9.88 7.58
N PHE A 63 9.00 10.86 6.93
CA PHE A 63 9.83 11.89 7.52
C PHE A 63 9.21 13.25 7.28
N ASP A 64 9.32 14.09 8.30
CA ASP A 64 8.95 15.49 8.22
C ASP A 64 10.07 16.37 8.73
N LYS A 65 10.61 17.25 7.86
CA LYS A 65 11.64 18.21 8.25
C LYS A 65 11.15 19.21 9.29
N LEU A 66 9.84 19.43 9.39
CA LEU A 66 9.23 20.28 10.41
C LEU A 66 9.20 19.58 11.79
N LYS A 67 9.41 18.26 11.85
CA LYS A 67 9.47 17.47 13.09
C LYS A 67 10.61 16.44 13.05
N PRO A 68 11.88 16.88 13.03
CA PRO A 68 13.04 16.00 12.82
C PRO A 68 13.27 14.97 13.94
N GLY A 69 12.64 15.13 15.11
CA GLY A 69 12.73 14.17 16.22
C GLY A 69 11.77 12.97 16.12
N TYR A 70 10.91 12.94 15.10
CA TYR A 70 9.87 11.93 14.93
C TYR A 70 9.87 11.33 13.53
N CYS A 71 9.47 10.08 13.43
CA CYS A 71 9.12 9.40 12.18
C CYS A 71 7.88 8.54 12.39
N VAL A 72 7.18 8.22 11.31
CA VAL A 72 6.06 7.27 11.32
C VAL A 72 6.36 6.15 10.32
N ASP A 73 6.40 4.92 10.80
CA ASP A 73 6.46 3.74 9.92
C ASP A 73 5.04 3.30 9.60
N LEU A 74 4.72 3.22 8.31
CA LEU A 74 3.50 2.59 7.80
C LEU A 74 3.85 1.19 7.28
N LEU A 75 3.23 0.15 7.85
CA LEU A 75 3.49 -1.24 7.49
C LEU A 75 2.49 -1.72 6.44
N PHE A 76 2.99 -2.08 5.27
CA PHE A 76 2.20 -2.61 4.18
C PHE A 76 2.44 -4.11 4.04
N ARG A 77 1.37 -4.87 3.82
CA ARG A 77 1.44 -6.27 3.44
C ARG A 77 1.63 -6.37 1.92
N ASP A 78 2.63 -7.11 1.48
CA ASP A 78 2.98 -7.24 0.07
C ASP A 78 1.95 -8.09 -0.71
N THR A 79 1.26 -9.02 -0.05
CA THR A 79 0.34 -9.99 -0.70
C THR A 79 -0.97 -9.37 -1.18
N ASP A 80 -1.36 -8.21 -0.64
CA ASP A 80 -2.55 -7.46 -1.06
C ASP A 80 -2.31 -5.93 -1.13
N GLY A 81 -1.13 -5.43 -0.77
CA GLY A 81 -0.83 -4.01 -0.74
C GLY A 81 -1.57 -3.22 0.34
N TYR A 82 -2.23 -3.86 1.31
CA TYR A 82 -2.94 -3.15 2.37
C TYR A 82 -1.98 -2.56 3.40
N LEU A 83 -2.33 -1.37 3.90
CA LEU A 83 -1.78 -0.81 5.14
C LEU A 83 -2.37 -1.62 6.29
N VAL A 84 -1.53 -2.26 7.09
CA VAL A 84 -1.98 -3.20 8.14
C VAL A 84 -1.71 -2.69 9.55
N ALA A 85 -0.72 -1.81 9.71
CA ALA A 85 -0.40 -1.17 10.97
C ALA A 85 0.45 0.07 10.74
N PHE A 86 0.62 0.88 11.77
CA PHE A 86 1.66 1.89 11.82
C PHE A 86 2.37 1.88 13.17
N ARG A 87 3.52 2.54 13.26
CA ARG A 87 4.15 2.88 14.53
C ARG A 87 4.80 4.24 14.47
N ARG A 88 4.99 4.82 15.64
CA ARG A 88 5.86 5.97 15.83
C ARG A 88 7.29 5.52 16.10
N LEU A 89 8.23 6.31 15.59
CA LEU A 89 9.64 6.29 15.98
C LEU A 89 10.02 7.67 16.55
N ARG A 90 10.84 7.67 17.59
CA ARG A 90 11.47 8.86 18.15
C ARG A 90 12.99 8.75 17.99
N LEU A 91 13.66 9.86 17.75
CA LEU A 91 15.12 9.91 17.78
C LEU A 91 15.57 9.98 19.25
N ASN A 92 16.42 9.06 19.70
CA ASN A 92 17.02 9.13 21.03
C ASN A 92 18.26 10.03 21.04
N ASN A 93 18.85 10.26 22.22
CA ASN A 93 20.05 11.09 22.39
C ASN A 93 21.30 10.51 21.69
N GLU A 94 21.28 9.24 21.34
CA GLU A 94 22.36 8.54 20.62
C GLU A 94 22.18 8.61 19.10
N GLY A 95 21.16 9.34 18.61
CA GLY A 95 20.86 9.46 17.18
C GLY A 95 20.21 8.22 16.57
N GLN A 96 19.64 7.33 17.39
CA GLN A 96 18.98 6.11 16.96
C GLN A 96 17.46 6.25 16.99
N TRP A 97 16.81 5.71 15.95
CA TRP A 97 15.35 5.63 15.89
C TRP A 97 14.83 4.52 16.79
N ILE A 98 14.02 4.89 17.79
CA ILE A 98 13.39 3.97 18.73
C ILE A 98 11.87 3.96 18.54
N GLY A 99 11.29 2.78 18.37
CA GLY A 99 9.84 2.61 18.22
C GLY A 99 9.45 1.20 18.62
N ARG A 100 8.65 1.08 19.68
CA ARG A 100 8.33 -0.20 20.32
C ARG A 100 6.97 -0.74 19.90
N ILE A 101 5.96 0.12 19.84
CA ILE A 101 4.55 -0.30 19.74
C ILE A 101 4.06 -0.16 18.30
N TRP A 102 3.56 -1.26 17.73
CA TRP A 102 2.76 -1.26 16.51
C TRP A 102 1.27 -1.08 16.82
N PHE A 103 0.57 -0.34 15.98
CA PHE A 103 -0.87 -0.12 16.06
C PHE A 103 -1.58 -0.76 14.87
N PRO A 104 -1.92 -2.06 14.93
CA PRO A 104 -2.72 -2.72 13.89
C PRO A 104 -4.21 -2.41 14.02
N TYR A 105 -4.92 -2.56 12.90
CA TYR A 105 -6.39 -2.64 12.89
C TYR A 105 -6.88 -3.88 13.67
N SER A 106 -8.12 -3.85 14.14
CA SER A 106 -8.66 -4.94 15.00
C SER A 106 -8.84 -6.28 14.28
N ASP A 107 -8.94 -6.26 12.95
CA ASP A 107 -9.08 -7.40 12.06
C ASP A 107 -7.74 -7.91 11.50
N VAL A 108 -6.63 -7.25 11.86
CA VAL A 108 -5.29 -7.59 11.39
C VAL A 108 -4.51 -8.36 12.45
N LYS A 109 -3.98 -9.53 12.05
CA LYS A 109 -2.97 -10.25 12.83
C LYS A 109 -1.58 -9.94 12.30
N LEU A 110 -0.76 -9.29 13.12
CA LEU A 110 0.65 -9.02 12.78
C LEU A 110 1.52 -10.29 12.92
N PRO A 111 2.62 -10.40 12.16
CA PRO A 111 3.56 -11.49 12.29
C PRO A 111 4.23 -11.49 13.67
N GLU A 112 4.59 -12.66 14.18
CA GLU A 112 5.09 -12.83 15.56
C GLU A 112 6.38 -12.05 15.86
N GLU A 113 7.15 -11.66 14.86
CA GLU A 113 8.33 -10.83 15.08
C GLU A 113 7.97 -9.40 15.53
N LEU A 114 6.72 -8.97 15.33
CA LEU A 114 6.17 -7.66 15.71
C LEU A 114 5.35 -7.73 17.02
N LYS A 115 5.86 -8.49 18.00
CA LYS A 115 5.21 -8.86 19.28
C LYS A 115 4.56 -7.75 20.11
N VAL A 116 5.05 -6.51 20.03
CA VAL A 116 4.48 -5.41 20.81
C VAL A 116 3.50 -4.65 19.94
N ALA A 117 2.23 -5.03 20.03
CA ALA A 117 1.15 -4.46 19.25
C ALA A 117 -0.05 -4.10 20.12
N VAL A 118 -0.68 -2.96 19.84
CA VAL A 118 -1.87 -2.46 20.51
C VAL A 118 -2.95 -2.19 19.47
N SER A 119 -4.07 -2.91 19.56
CA SER A 119 -5.18 -2.76 18.63
C SER A 119 -5.70 -1.32 18.59
N LEU A 120 -6.02 -0.84 17.39
CA LEU A 120 -6.66 0.46 17.18
C LEU A 120 -8.13 0.49 17.62
N GLY A 121 -8.75 -0.67 17.84
CA GLY A 121 -10.17 -0.77 18.22
C GLY A 121 -11.15 -0.51 17.08
N PHE A 122 -10.68 -0.48 15.83
CA PHE A 122 -11.49 -0.45 14.62
C PHE A 122 -10.84 -1.27 13.50
N ASP A 123 -11.67 -1.77 12.59
CA ASP A 123 -11.26 -2.61 11.47
C ASP A 123 -10.60 -1.80 10.32
N SER A 124 -9.93 -2.52 9.42
CA SER A 124 -9.28 -1.97 8.23
C SER A 124 -10.25 -1.63 7.08
N SER A 125 -11.55 -1.86 7.28
CA SER A 125 -12.52 -1.76 6.18
C SER A 125 -12.83 -0.31 5.79
N HIS A 126 -12.84 -0.07 4.48
CA HIS A 126 -13.50 1.09 3.89
C HIS A 126 -14.99 0.78 3.85
N ARG A 127 -15.74 1.10 4.91
CA ARG A 127 -17.20 0.98 4.84
C ARG A 127 -17.70 1.89 3.72
N ASN A 128 -18.65 1.39 2.92
CA ASN A 128 -19.28 2.13 1.82
C ASN A 128 -19.64 3.55 2.28
N GLY A 129 -18.96 4.56 1.71
CA GLY A 129 -19.13 5.96 2.08
C GLY A 129 -18.02 6.56 2.94
N SER A 130 -16.80 6.00 2.96
CA SER A 130 -15.65 6.72 3.51
C SER A 130 -15.39 7.99 2.69
N LYS A 131 -15.87 9.12 3.20
CA LYS A 131 -15.60 10.49 2.74
C LYS A 131 -14.16 10.89 3.05
N THR A 132 -13.20 10.09 2.59
CA THR A 132 -11.79 10.39 2.79
C THR A 132 -11.40 11.53 1.87
N THR A 133 -10.75 12.53 2.43
CA THR A 133 -10.33 13.74 1.75
C THR A 133 -8.80 13.80 1.64
N PRO A 134 -8.17 13.03 0.72
CA PRO A 134 -6.74 13.22 0.46
C PRO A 134 -6.50 14.66 -0.03
N GLY A 135 -5.29 15.18 0.19
CA GLY A 135 -4.92 16.52 -0.22
C GLY A 135 -3.45 16.63 -0.58
N ASN A 136 -2.93 17.84 -0.55
CA ASN A 136 -1.53 18.16 -0.86
C ASN A 136 -0.57 17.74 0.29
N VAL A 137 0.65 18.30 0.27
CA VAL A 137 1.69 18.07 1.28
C VAL A 137 1.24 18.46 2.70
N ASN A 138 0.41 19.49 2.87
CA ASN A 138 -0.12 19.91 4.17
C ASN A 138 -1.02 18.83 4.79
N THR A 139 -1.84 18.15 3.97
CA THR A 139 -2.63 17.01 4.43
C THR A 139 -1.75 15.85 4.88
N MET A 140 -0.65 15.58 4.15
CA MET A 140 0.33 14.57 4.55
C MET A 140 1.05 14.94 5.85
N HIS A 141 1.38 16.23 6.03
CA HIS A 141 1.94 16.76 7.27
C HIS A 141 0.96 16.56 8.44
N HIS A 142 -0.29 16.98 8.30
CA HIS A 142 -1.32 16.83 9.33
C HIS A 142 -1.54 15.35 9.70
N MET A 143 -1.63 14.47 8.70
CA MET A 143 -1.67 13.02 8.90
C MET A 143 -0.46 12.53 9.73
N PHE A 144 0.75 12.96 9.37
CA PHE A 144 1.96 12.64 10.12
C PHE A 144 1.91 13.16 11.57
N GLU A 145 1.40 14.37 11.81
CA GLU A 145 1.25 14.93 13.14
C GLU A 145 0.32 14.10 14.04
N ILE A 146 -0.83 13.67 13.50
CA ILE A 146 -1.79 12.83 14.22
C ILE A 146 -1.14 11.50 14.58
N LEU A 147 -0.55 10.80 13.59
CA LEU A 147 0.02 9.47 13.80
C LEU A 147 1.24 9.50 14.74
N SER A 148 2.09 10.54 14.65
CA SER A 148 3.26 10.73 15.53
C SER A 148 2.90 11.13 16.97
N ARG A 149 1.66 11.51 17.25
CA ARG A 149 1.17 11.77 18.62
C ARG A 149 0.29 10.65 19.17
N CYS A 150 -0.05 9.65 18.36
CA CYS A 150 -1.02 8.60 18.72
C CYS A 150 -0.65 7.82 20.00
N GLU A 151 0.64 7.60 20.26
CA GLU A 151 1.12 6.89 21.46
C GLU A 151 1.04 7.76 22.74
N ASP A 152 0.96 9.09 22.61
CA ASP A 152 0.86 10.00 23.76
C ASP A 152 -0.59 10.21 24.23
N ARG A 153 -1.57 9.72 23.46
CA ARG A 153 -3.00 9.87 23.75
C ARG A 153 -3.45 8.93 24.86
N PRO A 154 -4.40 9.33 25.73
CA PRO A 154 -4.92 8.48 26.80
C PRO A 154 -5.53 7.18 26.26
N ARG A 155 -5.20 6.06 26.92
CA ARG A 155 -5.60 4.70 26.53
C ARG A 155 -6.13 3.91 27.70
N ASP A 156 -7.05 3.01 27.40
CA ASP A 156 -7.51 2.02 28.37
C ASP A 156 -6.34 1.09 28.73
N ARG A 157 -6.09 0.90 30.03
CA ARG A 157 -4.93 0.14 30.50
C ARG A 157 -5.01 -1.36 30.17
N LYS A 158 -6.22 -1.91 30.00
CA LYS A 158 -6.43 -3.34 29.74
C LYS A 158 -6.33 -3.67 28.26
N THR A 159 -6.94 -2.83 27.42
CA THR A 159 -7.11 -3.07 25.98
C THR A 159 -6.13 -2.27 25.12
N GLY A 160 -5.56 -1.19 25.67
CA GLY A 160 -4.68 -0.26 24.96
C GLY A 160 -5.41 0.64 23.94
N VAL A 161 -6.73 0.52 23.83
CA VAL A 161 -7.55 1.31 22.90
C VAL A 161 -7.61 2.78 23.36
N LEU A 162 -7.69 3.71 22.40
CA LEU A 162 -7.87 5.13 22.67
C LEU A 162 -9.17 5.38 23.46
N LEU A 163 -9.07 6.13 24.56
CA LEU A 163 -10.23 6.42 25.42
C LEU A 163 -11.17 7.48 24.81
N ASN A 164 -10.62 8.41 24.05
CA ASN A 164 -11.36 9.53 23.47
C ASN A 164 -11.82 9.20 22.06
N ASP A 165 -13.11 9.36 21.79
CA ASP A 165 -13.73 9.08 20.49
C ASP A 165 -13.24 10.01 19.38
N ASN A 166 -12.99 11.29 19.70
CA ASN A 166 -12.41 12.24 18.75
C ASN A 166 -10.99 11.83 18.38
N ASP A 167 -10.18 11.44 19.37
CA ASP A 167 -8.82 10.95 19.11
C ASP A 167 -8.83 9.72 18.19
N ARG A 168 -9.78 8.81 18.42
CA ARG A 168 -9.97 7.62 17.59
C ARG A 168 -10.41 7.98 16.17
N ALA A 169 -11.34 8.93 16.03
CA ALA A 169 -11.82 9.41 14.73
C ALA A 169 -10.70 10.09 13.93
N GLU A 170 -9.89 10.94 14.55
CA GLU A 170 -8.74 11.59 13.91
C GLU A 170 -7.69 10.58 13.42
N VAL A 171 -7.33 9.60 14.26
CA VAL A 171 -6.38 8.56 13.86
C VAL A 171 -6.94 7.73 12.71
N LYS A 172 -8.23 7.39 12.77
CA LYS A 172 -8.90 6.67 11.67
C LYS A 172 -8.86 7.47 10.37
N GLU A 173 -9.18 8.76 10.41
CA GLU A 173 -9.16 9.64 9.24
C GLU A 173 -7.75 9.81 8.67
N ALA A 174 -6.74 9.99 9.52
CA ALA A 174 -5.34 10.03 9.10
C ALA A 174 -4.91 8.73 8.40
N LEU A 175 -5.33 7.57 8.91
CA LEU A 175 -5.04 6.28 8.29
C LEU A 175 -5.80 6.08 6.97
N LEU A 176 -7.05 6.51 6.87
CA LEU A 176 -7.80 6.47 5.61
C LEU A 176 -7.11 7.29 4.53
N ARG A 177 -6.62 8.49 4.87
CA ARG A 177 -5.81 9.32 3.96
C ARG A 177 -4.53 8.59 3.56
N ALA A 178 -3.83 7.98 4.51
CA ALA A 178 -2.62 7.19 4.22
C ALA A 178 -2.91 6.05 3.23
N ILE A 179 -4.07 5.37 3.36
CA ILE A 179 -4.46 4.30 2.44
C ILE A 179 -4.65 4.84 1.02
N VAL A 180 -5.40 5.93 0.83
CA VAL A 180 -5.61 6.51 -0.51
C VAL A 180 -4.29 7.00 -1.13
N ILE A 181 -3.49 7.71 -0.33
CA ILE A 181 -2.23 8.32 -0.78
C ILE A 181 -1.19 7.25 -1.12
N PHE A 182 -1.08 6.19 -0.32
CA PHE A 182 -0.01 5.21 -0.47
C PHE A 182 -0.50 3.89 -1.07
N SER A 183 -1.56 3.26 -0.56
CA SER A 183 -2.05 1.99 -1.10
C SER A 183 -2.73 2.18 -2.46
N GLU A 184 -3.72 3.05 -2.55
CA GLU A 184 -4.55 3.14 -3.75
C GLU A 184 -3.82 3.81 -4.91
N SER A 185 -2.99 4.83 -4.64
CA SER A 185 -2.07 5.40 -5.64
C SER A 185 -1.04 4.39 -6.16
N PHE A 186 -0.77 3.32 -5.41
CA PHE A 186 0.13 2.26 -5.86
C PHE A 186 -0.58 1.25 -6.76
N ARG A 187 -1.90 1.06 -6.58
CA ARG A 187 -2.73 0.14 -7.37
C ARG A 187 -3.26 0.77 -8.65
N PHE A 188 -3.63 2.05 -8.59
CA PHE A 188 -4.42 2.71 -9.62
C PHE A 188 -3.74 3.97 -10.18
N GLN A 189 -3.77 4.10 -11.50
CA GLN A 189 -3.20 5.23 -12.21
C GLN A 189 -4.00 6.51 -12.00
N CYS A 190 -5.33 6.44 -11.94
CA CYS A 190 -6.15 7.64 -11.73
C CYS A 190 -5.85 8.30 -10.38
N ILE A 191 -5.68 7.50 -9.31
CA ILE A 191 -5.38 8.00 -7.96
C ILE A 191 -3.95 8.52 -7.91
N TYR A 192 -2.98 7.81 -8.51
CA TYR A 192 -1.61 8.29 -8.62
C TYR A 192 -1.52 9.66 -9.30
N LEU A 193 -2.24 9.85 -10.41
CA LEU A 193 -2.27 11.12 -11.14
C LEU A 193 -2.97 12.22 -10.34
N SER A 194 -4.12 11.92 -9.73
CA SER A 194 -4.83 12.86 -8.85
C SER A 194 -3.96 13.33 -7.69
N MET A 195 -3.22 12.42 -7.03
CA MET A 195 -2.30 12.79 -5.96
C MET A 195 -1.15 13.66 -6.45
N LEU A 196 -0.61 13.41 -7.66
CA LEU A 196 0.41 14.28 -8.23
C LEU A 196 -0.12 15.68 -8.48
N GLU A 197 -1.31 15.81 -9.07
CA GLU A 197 -1.96 17.10 -9.34
C GLU A 197 -2.21 17.86 -8.03
N ARG A 198 -2.77 17.20 -7.00
CA ARG A 198 -2.97 17.79 -5.67
C ARG A 198 -1.69 18.34 -5.06
N ILE A 199 -0.58 17.61 -5.20
CA ILE A 199 0.72 18.05 -4.67
C ILE A 199 1.29 19.22 -5.49
N VAL A 200 1.16 19.22 -6.83
CA VAL A 200 1.68 20.29 -7.71
C VAL A 200 0.90 21.58 -7.51
N ASP A 201 -0.42 21.48 -7.57
CA ASP A 201 -1.31 22.64 -7.58
C ASP A 201 -1.62 23.13 -6.16
N GLY A 202 -1.12 22.43 -5.14
CA GLY A 202 -1.42 22.74 -3.74
C GLY A 202 -2.90 22.58 -3.41
N GLN A 203 -3.60 21.65 -4.06
CA GLN A 203 -5.04 21.47 -3.83
C GLN A 203 -5.32 21.05 -2.38
N GLU A 204 -6.30 21.72 -1.78
CA GLU A 204 -6.80 21.39 -0.46
C GLU A 204 -7.47 20.00 -0.43
N GLU A 205 -7.82 19.58 0.78
CA GLU A 205 -8.52 18.32 1.03
C GLU A 205 -9.85 18.27 0.28
N THR A 206 -10.02 17.32 -0.64
CA THR A 206 -11.30 17.07 -1.31
C THR A 206 -11.58 15.59 -1.42
N GLU A 207 -12.86 15.23 -1.43
CA GLU A 207 -13.30 13.83 -1.47
C GLU A 207 -12.79 13.12 -2.73
N VAL A 208 -12.48 11.84 -2.59
CA VAL A 208 -12.21 10.95 -3.74
C VAL A 208 -13.49 10.78 -4.54
N ASP A 209 -13.38 10.93 -5.87
CA ASP A 209 -14.51 10.80 -6.78
C ASP A 209 -15.26 9.46 -6.61
N PRO A 210 -16.61 9.45 -6.53
CA PRO A 210 -17.40 8.23 -6.34
C PRO A 210 -17.13 7.13 -7.36
N ALA A 211 -16.81 7.46 -8.62
CA ALA A 211 -16.48 6.48 -9.63
C ALA A 211 -15.12 5.82 -9.38
N THR A 212 -14.19 6.53 -8.72
CA THR A 212 -12.92 5.97 -8.26
C THR A 212 -13.14 4.94 -7.13
N TRP A 213 -14.10 5.17 -6.25
CA TRP A 213 -14.46 4.17 -5.24
C TRP A 213 -15.00 2.88 -5.85
N LYS A 214 -15.69 2.94 -6.99
CA LYS A 214 -16.16 1.73 -7.70
C LYS A 214 -14.99 0.82 -8.07
N ILE A 215 -13.87 1.37 -8.56
CA ILE A 215 -12.71 0.55 -8.92
C ILE A 215 -11.91 0.09 -7.69
N ILE A 216 -11.78 0.93 -6.65
CA ILE A 216 -11.11 0.57 -5.39
C ILE A 216 -11.79 -0.64 -4.73
N HIS A 217 -13.12 -0.57 -4.52
CA HIS A 217 -13.86 -1.62 -3.83
C HIS A 217 -13.91 -2.94 -4.59
N ASN A 218 -13.67 -2.90 -5.91
CA ASN A 218 -13.71 -4.08 -6.77
C ASN A 218 -12.32 -4.47 -7.28
N TRP A 219 -11.24 -4.01 -6.65
CA TRP A 219 -9.87 -4.30 -7.09
C TRP A 219 -9.59 -5.80 -7.21
N GLY A 220 -10.07 -6.61 -6.25
CA GLY A 220 -9.95 -8.06 -6.27
C GLY A 220 -10.64 -8.67 -7.48
N HIS A 221 -11.93 -8.40 -7.65
CA HIS A 221 -12.72 -8.88 -8.79
C HIS A 221 -12.14 -8.45 -10.15
N ALA A 222 -11.74 -7.17 -10.26
CA ALA A 222 -11.11 -6.65 -11.46
C ALA A 222 -9.78 -7.36 -11.78
N SER A 223 -9.00 -7.68 -10.75
CA SER A 223 -7.76 -8.44 -10.89
C SER A 223 -8.03 -9.86 -11.37
N ASP A 224 -9.04 -10.53 -10.82
CA ASP A 224 -9.44 -11.88 -11.25
C ASP A 224 -9.84 -11.92 -12.72
N LEU A 225 -10.68 -10.98 -13.17
CA LEU A 225 -11.06 -10.88 -14.59
C LEU A 225 -9.84 -10.74 -15.51
N LEU A 226 -8.87 -9.90 -15.13
CA LEU A 226 -7.66 -9.69 -15.93
C LEU A 226 -6.73 -10.92 -15.90
N LEU A 227 -6.66 -11.61 -14.77
CA LEU A 227 -5.86 -12.83 -14.61
C LEU A 227 -6.45 -14.01 -15.40
N ASP A 228 -7.77 -14.13 -15.45
CA ASP A 228 -8.46 -15.14 -16.25
C ASP A 228 -8.22 -14.95 -17.75
N LEU A 229 -8.32 -13.70 -18.24
CA LEU A 229 -7.97 -13.36 -19.62
C LEU A 229 -6.50 -13.68 -19.92
N TRP A 230 -5.61 -13.41 -18.95
CA TRP A 230 -4.20 -13.70 -19.13
C TRP A 230 -3.90 -15.20 -19.26
N LYS A 231 -4.60 -16.05 -18.51
CA LYS A 231 -4.49 -17.51 -18.62
C LYS A 231 -4.96 -18.04 -19.98
N SER A 232 -5.98 -17.43 -20.57
CA SER A 232 -6.55 -17.86 -21.85
C SER A 232 -5.85 -17.31 -23.09
N GLU A 233 -4.76 -16.53 -22.91
CA GLU A 233 -4.16 -15.60 -23.87
C GLU A 233 -4.75 -14.19 -23.79
N LEU A 234 -3.90 -13.21 -23.46
CA LEU A 234 -4.32 -11.81 -23.36
C LEU A 234 -4.82 -11.31 -24.72
N PRO A 235 -5.98 -10.63 -24.77
CA PRO A 235 -6.43 -9.97 -25.99
C PRO A 235 -5.44 -8.89 -26.46
N LEU A 236 -5.57 -8.49 -27.73
CA LEU A 236 -4.80 -7.37 -28.27
C LEU A 236 -5.13 -6.08 -27.51
N MET A 237 -4.16 -5.16 -27.39
CA MET A 237 -4.32 -3.94 -26.60
C MET A 237 -5.50 -3.06 -27.05
N HIS A 238 -5.79 -3.05 -28.36
CA HIS A 238 -6.91 -2.32 -28.95
C HIS A 238 -8.25 -3.07 -28.86
N SER A 239 -8.26 -4.32 -28.40
CA SER A 239 -9.49 -5.07 -28.19
C SER A 239 -10.34 -4.44 -27.09
N PRO A 240 -11.67 -4.55 -27.16
CA PRO A 240 -12.55 -4.08 -26.10
C PRO A 240 -12.18 -4.66 -24.73
N SER A 241 -12.27 -3.85 -23.69
CA SER A 241 -12.19 -4.31 -22.30
C SER A 241 -13.42 -5.16 -21.94
N PRO A 242 -13.35 -6.01 -20.90
CA PRO A 242 -14.53 -6.69 -20.38
C PRO A 242 -15.64 -5.70 -20.04
N GLN A 243 -16.89 -6.11 -20.29
CA GLN A 243 -18.07 -5.24 -20.15
C GLN A 243 -18.12 -4.51 -18.81
N TRP A 244 -17.74 -5.19 -17.73
CA TRP A 244 -17.69 -4.61 -16.38
C TRP A 244 -16.86 -3.32 -16.29
N PHE A 245 -15.75 -3.22 -17.03
CA PHE A 245 -14.90 -2.03 -17.06
C PHE A 245 -15.47 -0.90 -17.92
N GLN A 246 -16.26 -1.23 -18.94
CA GLN A 246 -16.77 -0.23 -19.89
C GLN A 246 -17.71 0.78 -19.23
N ASP A 247 -18.35 0.38 -18.13
CA ASP A 247 -19.22 1.22 -17.30
C ASP A 247 -18.44 2.02 -16.23
N ILE A 248 -17.10 1.95 -16.23
CA ILE A 248 -16.24 2.68 -15.29
C ILE A 248 -15.64 3.89 -16.00
N HIS A 249 -15.80 5.04 -15.36
CA HIS A 249 -15.22 6.30 -15.77
C HIS A 249 -14.27 6.74 -14.66
N VAL A 250 -12.99 6.88 -14.99
CA VAL A 250 -12.00 7.32 -14.01
C VAL A 250 -11.59 8.76 -14.29
N PRO A 251 -11.42 9.59 -13.25
CA PRO A 251 -10.92 10.94 -13.41
C PRO A 251 -9.46 10.92 -13.89
N ARG A 252 -9.13 11.90 -14.73
CA ARG A 252 -7.78 12.23 -15.18
C ARG A 252 -7.50 13.71 -14.83
N PRO A 253 -6.22 14.12 -14.83
CA PRO A 253 -5.87 15.52 -14.58
C PRO A 253 -6.68 16.47 -15.46
N ARG A 254 -6.97 17.67 -14.96
CA ARG A 254 -7.81 18.69 -15.63
C ARG A 254 -9.28 18.28 -15.83
N SER A 255 -9.81 17.47 -14.93
CA SER A 255 -11.24 17.08 -14.89
C SER A 255 -11.72 16.28 -16.10
N GLU A 256 -10.82 15.63 -16.83
CA GLU A 256 -11.19 14.74 -17.93
C GLU A 256 -11.64 13.39 -17.38
N MET A 257 -12.80 12.89 -17.82
CA MET A 257 -13.25 11.53 -17.47
C MET A 257 -12.84 10.55 -18.56
N LYS A 258 -12.03 9.55 -18.20
CA LYS A 258 -11.61 8.48 -19.13
C LYS A 258 -12.48 7.24 -18.93
N LYS A 259 -13.15 6.81 -20.01
CA LYS A 259 -13.82 5.50 -20.08
C LYS A 259 -12.77 4.40 -20.26
N LEU A 260 -12.92 3.28 -19.56
CA LEU A 260 -12.03 2.13 -19.69
C LEU A 260 -12.54 1.16 -20.76
N LYS A 261 -12.34 1.48 -22.04
CA LYS A 261 -12.98 0.80 -23.18
C LYS A 261 -12.14 -0.31 -23.79
N THR A 262 -10.82 -0.26 -23.65
CA THR A 262 -9.91 -1.21 -24.29
C THR A 262 -8.98 -1.88 -23.27
N MET A 263 -8.32 -2.96 -23.67
CA MET A 263 -7.27 -3.58 -22.86
C MET A 263 -6.11 -2.60 -22.58
N GLU A 264 -5.80 -1.72 -23.53
CA GLU A 264 -4.81 -0.65 -23.35
C GLU A 264 -5.20 0.31 -22.20
N ASP A 265 -6.49 0.60 -22.04
CA ASP A 265 -6.96 1.44 -20.94
C ASP A 265 -6.78 0.77 -19.57
N LEU A 266 -6.69 -0.56 -19.53
CA LEU A 266 -6.54 -1.33 -18.29
C LEU A 266 -5.08 -1.60 -17.95
N ILE A 267 -4.31 -2.14 -18.90
CA ILE A 267 -2.96 -2.68 -18.68
C ILE A 267 -1.91 -2.16 -19.67
N GLY A 268 -2.27 -1.14 -20.46
CA GLY A 268 -1.36 -0.44 -21.37
C GLY A 268 -0.34 0.44 -20.64
N SER A 269 0.46 1.19 -21.42
CA SER A 269 1.51 2.06 -20.87
C SER A 269 0.98 3.15 -19.92
N GLN A 270 -0.26 3.57 -20.14
CA GLN A 270 -1.04 4.49 -19.29
C GLN A 270 -2.31 3.80 -18.76
N GLY A 271 -2.27 2.47 -18.66
CA GLY A 271 -3.36 1.66 -18.17
C GLY A 271 -3.73 2.00 -16.74
N GLU A 272 -4.96 1.71 -16.37
CA GLU A 272 -5.50 2.01 -15.04
C GLU A 272 -4.84 1.18 -13.94
N PHE A 273 -4.52 -0.09 -14.21
CA PHE A 273 -3.96 -1.00 -13.22
C PHE A 273 -2.43 -0.93 -13.20
N LYS A 274 -1.90 -0.67 -12.00
CA LYS A 274 -0.46 -0.65 -11.71
C LYS A 274 -0.01 -1.83 -10.88
N LEU A 275 -0.93 -2.46 -10.16
CA LEU A 275 -0.75 -3.66 -9.35
C LEU A 275 -2.05 -4.47 -9.40
N LEU A 276 -1.93 -5.78 -9.59
CA LEU A 276 -3.06 -6.70 -9.58
C LEU A 276 -3.01 -7.57 -8.33
N ASN A 277 -4.18 -7.85 -7.76
CA ASN A 277 -4.30 -8.74 -6.62
C ASN A 277 -4.17 -10.19 -7.08
N ALA A 278 -3.31 -10.95 -6.41
CA ALA A 278 -3.24 -12.38 -6.60
C ALA A 278 -4.42 -13.08 -5.93
N SER A 279 -5.20 -13.79 -6.73
CA SER A 279 -6.05 -14.86 -6.23
C SER A 279 -5.31 -16.19 -6.36
N SER A 280 -5.23 -16.93 -5.25
CA SER A 280 -4.61 -18.25 -5.25
C SER A 280 -5.32 -19.25 -6.17
N GLU A 281 -6.62 -19.03 -6.45
CA GLU A 281 -7.43 -19.82 -7.37
C GLU A 281 -7.12 -19.43 -8.82
N THR A 282 -6.86 -18.14 -9.04
CA THR A 282 -6.66 -17.56 -10.37
C THR A 282 -5.21 -17.59 -10.85
N ILE A 283 -4.20 -17.88 -10.01
CA ILE A 283 -2.80 -17.91 -10.46
C ILE A 283 -2.23 -19.32 -10.58
N ILE A 284 -2.63 -20.24 -9.72
CA ILE A 284 -2.02 -21.57 -9.66
C ILE A 284 -3.08 -22.62 -10.00
N SER A 285 -2.82 -23.46 -11.00
CA SER A 285 -3.67 -24.63 -11.22
C SER A 285 -3.63 -25.54 -9.97
N THR A 286 -4.70 -26.28 -9.67
CA THR A 286 -4.73 -27.20 -8.52
C THR A 286 -3.52 -28.15 -8.50
N LYS A 287 -3.06 -28.58 -9.69
CA LYS A 287 -1.87 -29.42 -9.87
C LYS A 287 -0.57 -28.69 -9.53
N GLU A 288 -0.39 -27.45 -9.98
CA GLU A 288 0.78 -26.64 -9.64
C GLU A 288 0.81 -26.29 -8.15
N ARG A 289 -0.35 -26.08 -7.53
CA ARG A 289 -0.46 -25.80 -6.09
C ARG A 289 0.03 -26.99 -5.29
N LEU A 290 -0.44 -28.19 -5.64
CA LEU A 290 0.04 -29.45 -5.05
C LEU A 290 1.54 -29.67 -5.27
N VAL A 291 2.08 -29.29 -6.43
CA VAL A 291 3.52 -29.38 -6.71
C VAL A 291 4.32 -28.36 -5.91
N LEU A 292 3.84 -27.11 -5.79
CA LEU A 292 4.48 -26.06 -5.00
C LEU A 292 4.49 -26.44 -3.52
N GLU A 293 3.35 -26.89 -2.99
CA GLU A 293 3.21 -27.37 -1.62
C GLU A 293 4.13 -28.57 -1.34
N LYS A 294 4.23 -29.53 -2.27
CA LYS A 294 5.17 -30.66 -2.16
C LYS A 294 6.64 -30.21 -2.21
N LYS A 295 6.99 -29.25 -3.07
CA LYS A 295 8.35 -28.70 -3.18
C LYS A 295 8.74 -27.88 -1.94
N LEU A 296 7.80 -27.11 -1.38
CA LEU A 296 7.99 -26.29 -0.19
C LEU A 296 8.06 -27.15 1.08
N LYS A 297 7.27 -28.23 1.17
CA LYS A 297 7.43 -29.25 2.24
C LYS A 297 8.77 -29.98 2.18
N LYS A 298 9.34 -30.19 0.98
CA LYS A 298 10.67 -30.78 0.78
C LYS A 298 11.82 -29.81 1.03
N ARG A 299 11.59 -28.50 0.84
CA ARG A 299 12.56 -27.44 1.12
C ARG A 299 12.27 -26.79 2.46
N SER A 300 12.72 -27.42 3.53
CA SER A 300 13.05 -26.76 4.81
C SER A 300 14.25 -25.79 4.69
N ALA A 301 14.59 -25.33 3.48
CA ALA A 301 15.90 -24.79 3.15
C ALA A 301 15.80 -23.37 2.57
N SER A 302 16.29 -22.44 3.38
CA SER A 302 16.64 -21.04 3.10
C SER A 302 15.49 -20.10 2.72
N PRO A 303 15.25 -19.01 3.50
CA PRO A 303 14.34 -17.94 3.10
C PRO A 303 14.76 -17.41 1.73
N ILE A 304 13.80 -17.25 0.80
CA ILE A 304 14.04 -16.45 -0.41
C ILE A 304 14.57 -15.10 0.05
N GLN A 305 15.73 -14.71 -0.45
CA GLN A 305 16.36 -13.45 -0.06
C GLN A 305 15.42 -12.30 -0.41
N ASP A 306 15.03 -11.51 0.60
CA ASP A 306 14.19 -10.35 0.40
C ASP A 306 14.97 -9.31 -0.43
N PRO A 307 14.47 -8.87 -1.60
CA PRO A 307 15.22 -7.99 -2.49
C PRO A 307 15.39 -6.56 -1.95
N GLY A 308 14.75 -6.21 -0.82
CA GLY A 308 14.84 -4.89 -0.21
C GLY A 308 14.35 -3.76 -1.10
N PHE A 309 14.91 -2.57 -0.88
CA PHE A 309 14.76 -1.39 -1.75
C PHE A 309 16.14 -0.88 -2.17
N GLU A 310 16.23 -0.31 -3.37
CA GLU A 310 17.42 0.36 -3.86
C GLU A 310 17.53 1.77 -3.25
N LEU A 311 18.35 1.89 -2.20
CA LEU A 311 18.57 3.11 -1.42
C LEU A 311 19.99 3.66 -1.61
N ASN A 312 20.12 4.98 -1.69
CA ASN A 312 21.42 5.65 -1.62
C ASN A 312 21.94 5.74 -0.17
N GLU A 313 23.18 6.19 0.02
CA GLU A 313 23.82 6.23 1.34
C GLU A 313 23.08 7.14 2.34
N ALA A 314 22.67 8.33 1.92
CA ALA A 314 21.91 9.25 2.77
C ALA A 314 20.60 8.63 3.27
N GLU A 315 19.91 7.87 2.43
CA GLU A 315 18.68 7.17 2.79
C GLU A 315 18.92 5.97 3.70
N ARG A 316 20.04 5.25 3.51
CA ARG A 316 20.45 4.18 4.42
C ARG A 316 20.76 4.72 5.81
N ALA A 317 21.38 5.90 5.89
CA ALA A 317 21.60 6.59 7.16
C ALA A 317 20.27 6.97 7.84
N LEU A 318 19.30 7.49 7.07
CA LEU A 318 17.99 7.88 7.59
C LEU A 318 17.18 6.73 8.17
N ILE A 319 17.31 5.51 7.63
CA ILE A 319 16.57 4.35 8.15
C ILE A 319 17.16 3.78 9.44
N GLY A 320 18.43 4.08 9.76
CA GLY A 320 19.18 3.42 10.83
C GLY A 320 19.35 1.93 10.50
N ASN A 321 20.60 1.47 10.35
CA ASN A 321 20.83 0.07 9.98
C ASN A 321 20.33 -0.92 11.03
#